data_AF-A0A7T3KUB7-F1
#
_entry.id   AF-A0A7T3KUB7-F1
#
_cell.length_a   1.000
_cell.length_b   1.000
_cell.length_c   1.000
_cell.angle_alpha   90.00
_cell.angle_beta   90.00
_cell.angle_gamma   90.00
#
_symmetry.space_group_name_H-M   'P 1'
#
loop_
_entity.id
_entity.type
_entity.pdbx_description
1 polymer ?
#
loop_
_entity_poly.entity_id
_entity_poly.type
_entity_poly.pdbx_seq_one_letter_code
_entity_poly.pdbx_strand_id
1 'polypeptide(L)' 'MAYTWQYYDLVLLGVFASMSVGGAVAALTSVAATTSVLAAGFVAVALIGHGLFVNGPVDGADDLTDEVEALN' A
#
# COMPACT_ATOMS: atom_id res chain seq x y z
N MET A 1 -21.17 12.19 5.70
CA MET A 1 -20.32 11.04 5.34
C MET A 1 -19.13 11.04 6.28
N ALA A 2 -19.11 10.15 7.28
CA ALA A 2 -17.92 9.98 8.09
C ALA A 2 -16.89 9.24 7.22
N TYR A 3 -15.73 9.85 6.95
CA TYR A 3 -14.66 9.18 6.23
C TYR A 3 -14.12 8.06 7.14
N THR A 4 -14.41 6.82 6.79
CA THR A 4 -13.86 5.64 7.46
C THR A 4 -12.60 5.22 6.71
N TRP A 5 -11.47 5.06 7.40
CA TRP A 5 -10.24 4.55 6.80
C TRP A 5 -10.47 3.14 6.28
N GLN A 6 -10.31 2.93 4.97
CA GLN A 6 -10.35 1.62 4.36
C GLN A 6 -8.98 0.93 4.52
N TYR A 7 -8.96 -0.42 4.43
CA TYR A 7 -7.72 -1.18 4.56
C TYR A 7 -6.65 -0.72 3.55
N TYR A 8 -7.05 -0.45 2.30
CA TYR A 8 -6.14 0.05 1.28
C TYR A 8 -5.63 1.46 1.52
N ASP A 9 -6.35 2.30 2.28
CA ASP A 9 -5.83 3.60 2.71
C ASP A 9 -4.65 3.42 3.68
N LEU A 10 -4.69 2.39 4.53
CA LEU A 10 -3.59 2.04 5.44
C LEU A 10 -2.39 1.47 4.66
N VAL A 11 -2.63 0.65 3.64
CA VAL A 11 -1.57 0.17 2.74
C VAL A 11 -0.92 1.34 2.02
N LEU A 12 -1.71 2.27 1.48
CA LEU A 12 -1.22 3.48 0.83
C LEU A 12 -0.39 4.36 1.79
N LEU A 13 -0.87 4.54 3.02
CA LEU A 13 -0.14 5.25 4.07
C LEU A 13 1.20 4.57 4.36
N GLY A 14 1.22 3.24 4.42
CA GLY A 14 2.45 2.45 4.61
C GLY A 14 3.46 2.63 3.47
N VAL A 15 2.99 2.64 2.22
CA VAL A 15 3.83 2.93 1.04
C VAL A 15 4.41 4.33 1.12
N PHE A 16 3.56 5.34 1.39
CA PHE A 16 4.00 6.73 1.51
C PHE A 16 5.02 6.90 2.64
N ALA A 17 4.77 6.29 3.81
CA ALA A 17 5.69 6.30 4.93
C ALA A 17 7.02 5.64 4.57
N SER A 18 7.00 4.48 3.90
CA SER A 18 8.21 3.78 3.45
C SER A 18 9.05 4.68 2.53
N MET A 19 8.43 5.29 1.51
CA MET A 19 9.12 6.15 0.56
C MET A 19 9.69 7.41 1.23
N SER A 20 8.91 8.00 2.14
CA SER A 20 9.33 9.17 2.91
C SER A 20 10.54 8.85 3.79
N VAL A 21 10.56 7.68 4.42
CA VAL A 21 11.72 7.20 5.19
C VAL A 21 12.92 7.00 4.29
N GLY A 22 12.77 6.37 3.11
CA GLY A 22 13.88 6.20 2.17
C GLY A 22 14.49 7.52 1.71
N GLY A 23 13.65 8.54 1.46
CA GLY A 23 14.07 9.90 1.16
C GLY A 23 14.73 10.61 2.34
N ALA A 24 14.16 10.47 3.55
CA ALA A 24 14.74 11.04 4.77
C ALA A 24 16.11 10.43 5.08
N VAL A 25 16.28 9.12 4.91
CA VAL A 25 17.58 8.44 5.05
C VAL A 25 18.60 9.01 4.08
N ALA A 26 18.22 9.20 2.80
CA ALA A 26 19.10 9.81 1.81
C ALA A 26 19.51 11.25 2.18
N ALA A 27 18.58 12.01 2.76
CA ALA A 27 18.78 13.43 3.06
C ALA A 27 19.53 13.68 4.38
N LEU A 28 19.39 12.79 5.36
CA LEU A 28 19.87 12.98 6.74
C LEU A 28 21.07 12.10 7.10
N THR A 29 21.49 11.20 6.21
CA THR A 29 22.61 10.28 6.45
C THR A 29 23.58 10.27 5.26
N SER A 30 24.70 9.56 5.39
CA SER A 30 25.66 9.34 4.30
C SER A 30 25.30 8.19 3.37
N VAL A 31 24.12 7.57 3.53
CA VAL A 31 23.65 6.49 2.66
C VAL A 31 23.29 7.06 1.29
N ALA A 32 23.78 6.43 0.23
CA ALA A 32 23.47 6.84 -1.14
C ALA A 32 21.96 6.79 -1.41
N ALA A 33 21.42 7.83 -2.03
CA ALA A 33 19.99 7.95 -2.32
C ALA A 33 19.46 6.75 -3.13
N THR A 34 20.22 6.27 -4.12
CA THR A 34 19.85 5.08 -4.89
C THR A 34 19.65 3.87 -4.00
N THR A 35 20.53 3.65 -3.01
CA THR A 35 20.45 2.51 -2.09
C THR A 35 19.27 2.65 -1.14
N SER A 36 19.09 3.81 -0.51
CA SER A 36 18.01 4.01 0.48
C SER A 36 16.61 3.99 -0.17
N VAL A 37 16.47 4.61 -1.35
CA VAL A 37 15.21 4.63 -2.09
C VAL A 37 14.88 3.24 -2.63
N LEU A 38 15.86 2.49 -3.15
CA LEU A 38 15.62 1.10 -3.58
C LEU A 38 15.22 0.20 -2.41
N ALA A 39 15.89 0.32 -1.26
CA ALA A 39 15.55 -0.46 -0.08
C ALA A 39 14.12 -0.17 0.41
N ALA A 40 13.76 1.10 0.55
CA ALA A 40 12.39 1.51 0.86
C ALA A 40 11.40 1.03 -0.21
N GLY A 41 11.82 1.05 -1.47
CA GLY A 41 11.06 0.56 -2.63
C GLY A 41 10.67 -0.90 -2.47
N PHE A 42 11.61 -1.76 -2.10
CA PHE A 42 11.32 -3.17 -1.81
C PHE A 42 10.36 -3.35 -0.64
N VAL A 43 10.47 -2.53 0.41
CA VAL A 43 9.50 -2.54 1.51
C VAL A 43 8.10 -2.16 1.02
N ALA A 44 7.99 -1.11 0.20
CA ALA A 44 6.71 -0.71 -0.39
C ALA A 44 6.12 -1.81 -1.30
N VAL A 45 6.95 -2.45 -2.12
CA VAL A 45 6.54 -3.60 -2.95
C VAL A 45 6.04 -4.74 -2.08
N ALA A 46 6.69 -5.04 -0.96
CA ALA A 46 6.23 -6.08 -0.03
C ALA A 46 4.89 -5.72 0.62
N LEU A 47 4.68 -4.45 1.01
CA LEU A 47 3.40 -3.98 1.57
C LEU A 47 2.27 -4.10 0.53
N ILE A 48 2.52 -3.65 -0.70
CA ILE A 48 1.56 -3.76 -1.81
C ILE A 48 1.26 -5.23 -2.10
N GLY A 49 2.29 -6.06 -2.24
CA GLY A 49 2.14 -7.49 -2.50
C GLY A 49 1.35 -8.20 -1.39
N HIS A 50 1.64 -7.92 -0.13
CA HIS A 50 0.89 -8.49 0.98
C HIS A 50 -0.57 -8.00 1.00
N GLY A 51 -0.78 -6.69 0.79
CA GLY A 51 -2.12 -6.11 0.74
C GLY A 51 -2.98 -6.66 -0.39
N LEU A 52 -2.39 -6.95 -1.56
CA LEU A 52 -3.10 -7.46 -2.72
C LEU A 52 -3.27 -8.97 -2.76
N PHE A 53 -2.32 -9.74 -2.20
CA PHE A 53 -2.30 -11.21 -2.37
C PHE A 53 -2.52 -12.00 -1.08
N VAL A 54 -2.35 -11.39 0.09
CA VAL A 54 -2.60 -12.06 1.39
C VAL A 54 -3.86 -11.53 2.06
N ASN A 55 -4.00 -10.20 2.11
CA ASN A 55 -5.23 -9.54 2.56
C ASN A 55 -6.04 -8.96 1.39
N GLY A 56 -5.74 -9.45 0.18
CA GLY A 56 -6.48 -9.08 -1.02
C GLY A 56 -7.96 -9.47 -0.89
N PRO A 57 -8.87 -8.81 -1.61
CA PRO A 57 -10.29 -9.02 -1.51
C PRO A 57 -10.62 -10.31 -2.28
N VAL A 58 -10.28 -11.46 -1.71
CA VAL A 58 -10.64 -12.77 -2.29
C VAL A 58 -11.88 -13.38 -1.63
N ASP A 59 -12.34 -12.81 -0.51
CA ASP A 59 -13.43 -13.40 0.31
C ASP A 59 -14.57 -12.44 0.69
N GLY A 60 -14.66 -11.23 0.11
CA GLY A 60 -15.75 -10.29 0.40
C GLY A 60 -16.93 -10.43 -0.57
N ALA A 61 -18.03 -11.04 -0.15
CA ALA A 61 -19.26 -11.17 -0.97
C ALA A 61 -19.86 -9.81 -1.40
N ASP A 62 -19.52 -8.71 -0.72
CA ASP A 62 -19.96 -7.36 -1.06
C ASP A 62 -19.41 -6.90 -2.43
N ASP A 63 -18.22 -7.36 -2.84
CA ASP A 63 -17.58 -7.02 -4.13
C ASP A 63 -18.31 -7.67 -5.33
N LEU A 64 -18.93 -8.83 -5.11
CA LEU A 64 -19.74 -9.54 -6.11
C LEU A 64 -21.19 -9.05 -6.15
N THR A 65 -21.67 -8.37 -5.12
CA THR A 65 -23.07 -7.94 -5.03
C THR A 65 -23.36 -6.82 -6.04
N ASP A 66 -22.42 -5.90 -6.23
CA ASP A 66 -22.51 -4.82 -7.23
C ASP A 66 -22.47 -5.35 -8.67
N GLU A 67 -21.70 -6.41 -8.96
CA GLU A 67 -21.66 -7.04 -10.29
C GLU A 67 -22.93 -7.85 -10.61
N VAL A 68 -23.56 -8.48 -9.61
CA VAL A 68 -24.81 -9.24 -9.78
C VAL A 68 -26.01 -8.33 -9.97
N GLU A 69 -26.02 -7.15 -9.34
CA GLU A 69 -27.10 -6.15 -9.51
C GLU A 69 -27.04 -5.43 -10.87
N ALA A 70 -25.85 -5.30 -11.47
CA ALA A 70 -25.68 -4.76 -12.82
C ALA A 70 -26.16 -5.71 -13.95
N LEU A 71 -26.40 -6.99 -13.64
CA LEU A 71 -26.83 -8.03 -14.58
C LEU A 71 -28.33 -8.40 -14.48
N ASN A 72 -29.07 -7.81 -13.52
CA ASN A 72 -30.52 -7.95 -13.37
C ASN A 72 -31.27 -6.67 -13.80
#